data_AF-A0A354UAI3-F1
#
_entry.id   AF-A0A354UAI3-F1
#
_cell.length_a   1.000
_cell.length_b   1.000
_cell.length_c   1.000
_cell.angle_alpha   90.00
_cell.angle_beta   90.00
_cell.angle_gamma   90.00
#
_symmetry.space_group_name_H-M   'P 1'
#
loop_
_entity.id
_entity.type
_entity.pdbx_description
1 polymer ?
#
loop_
_entity_poly.entity_id
_entity_poly.type
_entity_poly.pdbx_seq_one_letter_code
_entity_poly.pdbx_strand_id
1 'polypeptide(L)'
;MSFSKAISSELHDSPVLDAALPNATTLTSDPFLCSGSALGLEIVGTVTKAATVASGKKLTVKLLASETKNGTFSEYAVLCTATDKTLAAGTELFRFAPVSTVPFWKKISITADSDLSTGKIMVGLVRKIG
;
A
#
# COMPACT_ATOMS: atom_id res chain seq x y z
N MET A 1 25.62 14.83 8.62
CA MET A 1 24.23 14.39 8.89
C MET A 1 24.09 12.98 8.34
N SER A 2 23.94 11.97 9.21
CA SER A 2 23.86 10.56 8.78
C SER A 2 22.50 10.27 8.16
N PHE A 3 22.45 9.85 6.90
CA PHE A 3 21.24 9.46 6.16
C PHE A 3 20.37 8.44 6.92
N SER A 4 20.98 7.65 7.81
CA SER A 4 20.29 6.65 8.64
C SER A 4 19.40 7.24 9.74
N LYS A 5 19.63 8.47 10.21
CA LYS A 5 18.82 9.08 11.28
C LYS A 5 17.52 9.72 10.79
N ALA A 6 17.52 10.32 9.60
CA ALA A 6 16.34 10.97 9.03
C ALA A 6 15.24 9.95 8.66
N ILE A 7 15.65 8.79 8.12
CA ILE A 7 14.70 7.74 7.72
C ILE A 7 14.05 7.09 8.95
N SER A 8 14.75 7.00 10.09
CA SER A 8 14.24 6.28 11.26
C SER A 8 13.18 7.03 12.07
N SER A 9 13.08 8.36 11.99
CA SER A 9 12.04 9.13 12.70
C SER A 9 10.80 9.39 11.84
N GLU A 10 10.92 9.38 10.51
CA GLU A 10 9.78 9.58 9.60
C GLU A 10 9.02 8.27 9.28
N LEU A 11 9.62 7.11 9.57
CA LEU A 11 9.04 5.80 9.25
C LEU A 11 8.02 5.26 10.25
N HIS A 12 7.87 5.86 11.45
CA HIS A 12 7.20 5.18 12.57
C HIS A 12 5.83 5.71 12.99
N ASP A 13 5.37 6.90 12.59
CA ASP A 13 4.12 7.43 13.18
C ASP A 13 2.96 7.69 12.20
N SER A 14 3.20 7.84 10.90
CA SER A 14 2.15 8.20 9.94
C SER A 14 2.01 7.16 8.82
N PRO A 15 0.79 6.64 8.57
CA PRO A 15 0.55 5.74 7.44
C PRO A 15 0.80 6.46 6.11
N VAL A 16 1.30 5.72 5.10
CA VAL A 16 1.48 6.25 3.74
C VAL A 16 0.15 6.43 3.00
N LEU A 17 -0.90 5.79 3.50
CA LEU A 17 -2.28 5.96 3.05
C LEU A 17 -3.21 5.62 4.22
N ASP A 18 -4.14 6.50 4.56
CA ASP A 18 -5.31 6.19 5.41
C ASP A 18 -6.54 6.83 4.76
N ALA A 19 -7.38 6.00 4.16
CA ALA A 19 -8.46 6.48 3.31
C ALA A 19 -9.63 5.50 3.24
N ALA A 20 -10.79 6.01 2.82
CA ALA A 20 -11.88 5.16 2.36
C ALA A 20 -11.44 4.33 1.15
N LEU A 21 -11.96 3.10 1.05
CA LEU A 21 -11.75 2.30 -0.17
C LEU A 21 -12.42 2.99 -1.38
N PRO A 22 -11.97 2.70 -2.62
CA PRO A 22 -12.47 3.41 -3.79
C PRO A 22 -13.97 3.20 -4.03
N ASN A 23 -14.62 4.22 -4.61
CA ASN A 23 -15.97 4.09 -5.14
C ASN A 23 -15.90 3.86 -6.66
N ALA A 24 -15.86 2.60 -7.10
CA ALA A 24 -15.80 2.22 -8.53
C ALA A 24 -14.70 2.94 -9.34
N THR A 25 -13.59 3.28 -8.68
CA THR A 25 -12.52 4.16 -9.19
C THR A 25 -11.16 3.66 -8.71
N THR A 26 -10.11 4.41 -9.05
CA THR A 26 -8.76 4.18 -8.52
C THR A 26 -8.41 5.24 -7.49
N LEU A 27 -8.02 4.80 -6.29
CA LEU A 27 -7.37 5.61 -5.28
C LEU A 27 -5.86 5.40 -5.38
N THR A 28 -5.08 6.48 -5.37
CA THR A 28 -3.61 6.40 -5.40
C THR A 28 -3.03 7.21 -4.25
N SER A 29 -2.03 6.66 -3.56
CA SER A 29 -1.30 7.38 -2.51
C SER A 29 -0.38 8.46 -3.09
N ASP A 30 0.07 9.36 -2.22
CA ASP A 30 1.24 10.19 -2.52
C ASP A 30 2.51 9.32 -2.68
N PRO A 31 3.53 9.81 -3.41
CA PRO A 31 4.82 9.14 -3.48
C PRO A 31 5.49 9.03 -2.12
N PHE A 32 5.99 7.85 -1.78
CA PHE A 32 6.77 7.61 -0.56
C PHE A 32 8.08 6.85 -0.85
N LEU A 33 9.07 7.00 0.02
CA LEU A 33 10.35 6.30 -0.07
C LEU A 33 10.26 4.97 0.66
N CYS A 34 10.66 3.89 -0.01
CA CYS A 34 10.78 2.57 0.62
C CYS A 34 11.81 1.73 -0.14
N SER A 35 13.10 1.84 0.15
CA SER A 35 14.13 1.03 -0.54
C SER A 35 14.14 -0.41 -0.01
N GLY A 36 14.27 -1.39 -0.91
CA GLY A 36 14.14 -2.81 -0.55
C GLY A 36 15.35 -3.50 0.09
N SER A 37 16.24 -2.77 0.75
CA SER A 37 17.23 -3.23 1.75
C SER A 37 17.96 -1.99 2.31
N ALA A 38 18.61 -1.92 3.48
CA ALA A 38 18.97 -2.86 4.55
C ALA A 38 18.19 -2.62 5.86
N LEU A 39 17.09 -1.86 5.82
CA LEU A 39 16.30 -1.51 7.00
C LEU A 39 15.24 -2.55 7.38
N GLY A 40 15.08 -3.60 6.56
CA GLY A 40 14.07 -4.63 6.75
C GLY A 40 12.66 -4.04 6.83
N LEU A 41 12.25 -3.20 5.87
CA LEU A 41 10.91 -2.61 5.88
C LEU A 41 9.95 -3.39 5.00
N GLU A 42 8.71 -3.50 5.44
CA GLU A 42 7.62 -4.13 4.73
C GLU A 42 6.47 -3.14 4.59
N ILE A 43 5.82 -3.16 3.43
CA ILE A 43 4.61 -2.42 3.15
C ILE A 43 3.44 -3.31 3.57
N VAL A 44 2.62 -2.84 4.49
CA VAL A 44 1.48 -3.60 5.01
C VAL A 44 0.21 -2.81 4.84
N GLY A 45 -0.79 -3.42 4.21
CA GLY A 45 -2.14 -2.87 4.09
C GLY A 45 -3.09 -3.57 5.04
N THR A 46 -3.78 -2.81 5.89
CA THR A 46 -4.77 -3.31 6.85
C THR A 46 -6.13 -2.68 6.59
N VAL A 47 -7.18 -3.49 6.61
CA VAL A 47 -8.56 -3.01 6.53
C VAL A 47 -8.94 -2.46 7.90
N THR A 48 -9.15 -1.15 8.00
CA THR A 48 -9.50 -0.48 9.27
C THR A 48 -11.01 -0.36 9.47
N LYS A 49 -11.79 -0.46 8.39
CA LYS A 49 -13.25 -0.57 8.42
C LYS A 49 -13.72 -1.53 7.34
N ALA A 50 -14.64 -2.43 7.71
CA ALA A 50 -15.05 -3.52 6.85
C ALA A 50 -15.76 -3.06 5.56
N ALA A 51 -15.62 -3.85 4.50
CA ALA A 51 -16.35 -3.70 3.24
C ALA A 51 -16.57 -5.07 2.59
N THR A 52 -17.59 -5.19 1.75
CA THR A 52 -17.88 -6.43 1.01
C THR A 52 -17.65 -6.21 -0.48
N VAL A 53 -16.73 -6.98 -1.06
CA VAL A 53 -16.58 -7.08 -2.51
C VAL A 53 -17.70 -7.98 -3.03
N ALA A 54 -18.65 -7.39 -3.76
CA ALA A 54 -19.80 -8.11 -4.29
C ALA A 54 -19.40 -9.17 -5.34
N SER A 55 -20.32 -10.12 -5.59
CA SER A 55 -20.11 -11.19 -6.58
C SER A 55 -19.78 -10.63 -7.97
N GLY A 56 -18.73 -11.17 -8.61
CA GLY A 56 -18.24 -10.72 -9.91
C GLY A 56 -17.53 -9.37 -9.89
N LYS A 57 -17.26 -8.80 -8.71
CA LYS A 57 -16.50 -7.56 -8.53
C LYS A 57 -15.13 -7.86 -7.95
N LYS A 58 -14.20 -6.91 -8.14
CA LYS A 58 -12.83 -7.01 -7.66
C LYS A 58 -12.36 -5.72 -6.99
N LEU A 59 -11.52 -5.91 -5.99
CA LEU A 59 -10.60 -4.92 -5.47
C LEU A 59 -9.18 -5.40 -5.81
N THR A 60 -8.37 -4.54 -6.44
CA THR A 60 -6.97 -4.83 -6.75
C THR A 60 -6.08 -3.79 -6.10
N VAL A 61 -5.03 -4.23 -5.41
CA VAL A 61 -3.98 -3.37 -4.85
C VAL A 61 -2.68 -3.63 -5.60
N LYS A 62 -2.06 -2.55 -6.08
CA LYS A 62 -0.81 -2.58 -6.84
C LYS A 62 0.24 -1.68 -6.20
N LEU A 63 1.49 -2.12 -6.27
CA LEU A 63 2.66 -1.31 -6.02
C LEU A 63 3.12 -0.70 -7.34
N LEU A 64 3.19 0.62 -7.39
CA LEU A 64 3.83 1.35 -8.48
C LEU A 64 5.20 1.85 -8.02
N ALA A 65 6.17 1.89 -8.93
CA ALA A 65 7.54 2.32 -8.64
C ALA A 65 8.06 3.32 -9.67
N SER A 66 8.96 4.21 -9.21
CA SER A 66 9.69 5.16 -10.04
C SER A 66 11.07 5.45 -9.45
N GLU A 67 12.04 5.77 -10.31
CA GLU A 67 13.38 6.20 -9.87
C GLU A 67 13.36 7.61 -9.27
N THR A 68 12.37 8.44 -9.64
CA THR A 68 12.27 9.83 -9.18
C THR A 68 10.91 10.12 -8.55
N LYS A 69 10.88 11.00 -7.54
CA LYS A 69 9.67 11.35 -6.79
C LYS A 69 8.51 11.81 -7.68
N ASN A 70 8.83 12.62 -8.67
CA ASN A 70 7.88 13.28 -9.59
C ASN A 70 7.90 12.63 -10.98
N GLY A 71 8.51 11.46 -11.13
CA GLY A 71 8.60 10.76 -12.39
C GLY A 71 7.31 10.01 -12.73
N THR A 72 7.36 9.29 -13.85
CA THR A 72 6.32 8.34 -14.21
C THR A 72 6.43 7.11 -13.31
N PHE A 73 5.33 6.76 -12.65
CA PHE A 73 5.21 5.55 -11.85
C PHE A 73 4.64 4.44 -12.71
N SER A 74 5.36 3.32 -12.80
CA SER A 74 4.92 2.13 -13.52
C SER A 74 4.54 1.03 -12.55
N GLU A 75 3.64 0.14 -12.96
CA GLU A 75 3.31 -1.04 -12.18
C GLU A 75 4.56 -1.89 -11.93
N TYR A 76 4.81 -2.20 -10.66
CA TYR A 76 5.89 -3.09 -10.26
C TYR A 76 5.33 -4.46 -9.85
N ALA A 77 4.27 -4.49 -9.04
CA ALA A 77 3.67 -5.73 -8.56
C ALA A 77 2.18 -5.56 -8.23
N VAL A 78 1.42 -6.63 -8.39
CA VAL A 78 0.09 -6.78 -7.79
C VAL A 78 0.27 -7.35 -6.38
N LEU A 79 -0.15 -6.59 -5.36
CA LEU A 79 0.01 -6.97 -3.96
C LEU A 79 -1.15 -7.80 -3.43
N CYS A 80 -2.36 -7.52 -3.94
CA CYS A 80 -3.57 -8.24 -3.53
C CYS A 80 -4.64 -8.13 -4.62
N THR A 81 -5.39 -9.22 -4.79
CA THR A 81 -6.67 -9.22 -5.50
C THR A 81 -7.71 -9.85 -4.58
N ALA A 82 -8.82 -9.15 -4.37
CA ALA A 82 -9.96 -9.62 -3.60
C ALA A 82 -11.20 -9.68 -4.49
N THR A 83 -11.84 -10.84 -4.55
CA THR A 83 -13.10 -11.08 -5.26
C THR A 83 -14.07 -11.78 -4.31
N ASP A 84 -15.36 -11.49 -4.47
CA ASP A 84 -16.46 -12.22 -3.86
C ASP A 84 -16.29 -12.48 -2.35
N LYS A 85 -15.76 -11.50 -1.61
CA LYS A 85 -15.39 -11.67 -0.20
C LYS A 85 -15.65 -10.43 0.64
N THR A 86 -15.92 -10.65 1.92
CA THR A 86 -15.92 -9.59 2.93
C THR A 86 -14.51 -9.35 3.44
N LEU A 87 -14.09 -8.09 3.37
CA LEU A 87 -12.87 -7.56 3.98
C LEU A 87 -13.22 -7.18 5.42
N ALA A 88 -12.87 -8.02 6.40
CA ALA A 88 -13.15 -7.76 7.81
C ALA A 88 -12.21 -6.67 8.36
N ALA A 89 -12.73 -5.83 9.26
CA ALA A 89 -11.91 -4.84 9.97
C ALA A 89 -10.85 -5.54 10.82
N GLY A 90 -9.66 -4.95 10.91
CA GLY A 90 -8.49 -5.49 11.60
C GLY A 90 -7.71 -6.56 10.81
N THR A 91 -8.14 -6.89 9.59
CA THR A 91 -7.46 -7.91 8.77
C THR A 91 -6.33 -7.29 7.93
N GLU A 92 -5.17 -7.93 7.95
CA GLU A 92 -4.09 -7.67 7.00
C GLU A 92 -4.51 -8.12 5.60
N LEU A 93 -4.58 -7.18 4.66
CA LEU A 93 -4.94 -7.45 3.27
C LEU A 93 -3.75 -7.90 2.44
N PHE A 94 -2.57 -7.35 2.73
CA PHE A 94 -1.31 -7.72 2.10
C PHE A 94 -0.11 -7.30 2.95
N ARG A 95 1.01 -7.99 2.71
CA ARG A 95 2.35 -7.64 3.19
C ARG A 95 3.34 -7.84 2.06
N PHE A 96 4.18 -6.85 1.84
CA PHE A 96 5.16 -6.88 0.76
C PHE A 96 6.49 -6.33 1.23
N ALA A 97 7.55 -7.12 1.10
CA ALA A 97 8.92 -6.69 1.35
C ALA A 97 9.55 -6.28 0.02
N PRO A 98 9.78 -4.98 -0.26
CA PRO A 98 10.48 -4.58 -1.47
C PRO A 98 11.89 -5.16 -1.46
N VAL A 99 12.39 -5.55 -2.64
CA VAL A 99 13.78 -5.99 -2.85
C VAL A 99 14.67 -4.83 -3.31
N SER A 100 15.98 -4.97 -3.21
CA SER A 100 16.94 -3.91 -3.56
C SER A 100 16.86 -3.45 -5.03
N THR A 101 16.29 -4.27 -5.91
CA THR A 101 16.11 -3.96 -7.34
C THR A 101 14.86 -3.11 -7.63
N VAL A 102 14.03 -2.79 -6.63
CA VAL A 102 12.83 -1.95 -6.83
C VAL A 102 13.19 -0.45 -6.82
N PRO A 103 12.79 0.32 -7.85
CA PRO A 103 13.03 1.78 -7.92
C PRO A 103 12.63 2.52 -6.65
N PHE A 104 13.41 3.51 -6.21
CA PHE A 104 13.33 4.08 -4.85
C PHE A 104 11.96 4.58 -4.40
N TRP A 105 11.23 5.27 -5.28
CA TRP A 105 9.95 5.90 -4.97
C TRP A 105 8.79 4.97 -5.29
N LYS A 106 7.83 4.89 -4.38
CA LYS A 106 6.68 3.99 -4.46
C LYS A 106 5.38 4.77 -4.39
N LYS A 107 4.32 4.19 -4.98
CA LYS A 107 2.93 4.55 -4.75
C LYS A 107 2.09 3.30 -4.56
N ILE A 108 1.03 3.41 -3.77
CA ILE A 108 -0.01 2.39 -3.72
C ILE A 108 -1.14 2.82 -4.64
N SER A 109 -1.58 1.92 -5.51
CA SER A 109 -2.77 2.09 -6.33
C SER A 109 -3.80 1.04 -5.92
N ILE A 110 -5.00 1.48 -5.59
CA ILE A 110 -6.12 0.63 -5.17
C ILE A 110 -7.27 0.90 -6.13
N THR A 111 -7.67 -0.12 -6.88
CA THR A 111 -8.78 -0.03 -7.84
C THR A 111 -9.91 -0.94 -7.41
N ALA A 112 -11.13 -0.43 -7.44
CA ALA A 112 -12.33 -1.22 -7.20
C ALA A 112 -13.31 -1.11 -8.38
N ASP A 113 -13.96 -2.23 -8.73
CA ASP A 113 -14.97 -2.29 -9.80
C ASP A 113 -16.40 -1.98 -9.31
N SER A 114 -16.53 -1.63 -8.03
CA SER A 114 -17.78 -1.31 -7.35
C SER A 114 -17.55 -0.29 -6.24
N ASP A 115 -18.62 0.25 -5.68
CA ASP A 115 -18.52 1.11 -4.51
C ASP A 115 -18.10 0.32 -3.26
N LEU A 116 -16.92 0.64 -2.72
CA LEU A 116 -16.43 0.10 -1.45
C LEU A 116 -16.18 1.21 -0.41
N SER A 117 -16.63 2.45 -0.67
CA SER A 117 -16.33 3.63 0.15
C SER A 117 -16.84 3.58 1.59
N THR A 118 -17.71 2.61 1.89
CA THR A 118 -18.14 2.31 3.26
C THR A 118 -17.02 1.71 4.12
N GLY A 119 -16.03 1.05 3.51
CA GLY A 119 -14.84 0.52 4.15
C GLY A 119 -13.65 1.46 4.11
N LYS A 120 -12.61 1.12 4.86
CA LYS A 120 -11.36 1.89 4.96
C LYS A 120 -10.15 0.98 4.96
N ILE A 121 -9.06 1.50 4.41
CA ILE A 121 -7.76 0.86 4.40
C ILE A 121 -6.70 1.83 4.91
N MET A 122 -5.79 1.28 5.70
CA MET A 122 -4.55 1.94 6.10
C MET A 122 -3.37 1.16 5.52
N VAL A 123 -2.44 1.86 4.89
CA VAL A 123 -1.18 1.28 4.43
C VAL A 123 -0.04 1.95 5.20
N GLY A 124 0.80 1.13 5.82
CA GLY A 124 1.94 1.57 6.61
C GLY A 124 3.24 0.88 6.18
N LEU A 125 4.35 1.45 6.63
CA LEU A 125 5.66 0.83 6.55
C LEU A 125 5.99 0.26 7.92
N VAL A 126 6.23 -1.05 8.00
CA VAL A 126 6.58 -1.73 9.26
C VAL A 126 7.98 -2.30 9.17
N ARG A 127 8.65 -2.47 10.30
CA ARG A 127 9.87 -3.27 10.34
C ARG A 127 9.52 -4.75 10.28
N LYS A 128 10.21 -5.48 9.42
CA LYS A 128 10.26 -6.93 9.37
C LYS A 128 10.70 -7.40 10.75
N ILE A 129 9.85 -8.17 11.40
CA ILE A 129 10.19 -8.87 12.63
C ILE A 129 10.98 -10.10 12.17
N GLY A 130 12.27 -10.11 12.48
CA GLY A 130 13.16 -11.26 12.30
C GLY A 130 13.00 -12.24 13.44
#